data_AF-A0A661JTY2-F1
#
_entry.id   AF-A0A661JTY2-F1
#
_cell.length_a   1.000
_cell.length_b   1.000
_cell.length_c   1.000
_cell.angle_alpha   90.00
_cell.angle_beta   90.00
_cell.angle_gamma   90.00
#
_symmetry.space_group_name_H-M   'P 1'
#
loop_
_entity.id
_entity.type
_entity.pdbx_description
1 polymer ?
#
loop_
_entity_poly.entity_id
_entity_poly.type
_entity_poly.pdbx_seq_one_letter_code
_entity_poly.pdbx_strand_id
1 'polypeptide(L)'
;MSKQGSRLLNIGFNNGVVASRVVAIVNPNSSPMKRLREEARQNGKLIDATQGRKTRSIIIMDSSHVILSAIQTETIANRFSSDGTPQEGMEKVLGD
;
A
#
# COMPACT_ATOMS: atom_id res chain seq x y z
N MET A 1 -2.35 27.28 -2.15
CA MET A 1 -1.73 25.93 -2.07
C MET A 1 -2.36 25.20 -0.88
N SER A 2 -3.30 24.29 -1.11
CA SER A 2 -3.83 23.48 -0.02
C SER A 2 -2.71 22.56 0.49
N LYS A 3 -2.43 22.62 1.79
CA LYS A 3 -1.66 21.58 2.47
C LYS A 3 -2.47 20.30 2.36
N GLN A 4 -2.19 19.49 1.34
CA GLN A 4 -2.50 18.06 1.39
C GLN A 4 -1.65 17.49 2.53
N GLY A 5 -2.21 17.47 3.74
CA GLY A 5 -1.56 16.82 4.89
C GLY A 5 -1.23 15.39 4.49
N SER A 6 -0.04 14.91 4.84
CA SER A 6 0.40 13.57 4.44
C SER A 6 -0.62 12.53 4.91
N ARG A 7 -1.43 12.04 3.98
CA ARG A 7 -2.45 11.04 4.25
C ARG A 7 -1.77 9.75 4.69
N LEU A 8 -2.19 9.19 5.81
CA LEU A 8 -1.75 7.87 6.26
C LEU A 8 -2.70 6.78 5.71
N LEU A 9 -2.14 5.84 4.97
CA LEU A 9 -2.82 4.61 4.55
C LEU A 9 -2.68 3.59 5.68
N ASN A 10 -3.81 3.15 6.26
CA ASN A 10 -3.82 2.07 7.25
C ASN A 10 -3.52 0.71 6.59
N ILE A 11 -2.44 0.08 7.03
CA ILE A 11 -1.95 -1.21 6.53
C ILE A 11 -2.14 -2.34 7.55
N GLY A 12 -2.96 -2.14 8.58
CA GLY A 12 -3.32 -3.15 9.59
C GLY A 12 -2.68 -2.92 10.96
N PHE A 13 -3.37 -3.37 12.03
CA PHE A 13 -2.93 -3.27 13.43
C PHE A 13 -2.47 -1.87 13.85
N ASN A 14 -3.20 -0.85 13.40
CA ASN A 14 -2.87 0.56 13.63
C ASN A 14 -1.50 0.99 13.07
N ASN A 15 -0.93 0.23 12.13
CA ASN A 15 0.22 0.65 11.35
C ASN A 15 -0.24 1.46 10.14
N GLY A 16 0.45 2.56 9.87
CA GLY A 16 0.17 3.47 8.77
C GLY A 16 1.41 3.77 7.95
N VAL A 17 1.22 4.03 6.66
CA VAL A 17 2.28 4.50 5.75
C VAL A 17 1.82 5.77 5.05
N VAL A 18 2.75 6.63 4.63
CA VAL A 18 2.39 7.83 3.86
C VAL A 18 1.90 7.40 2.48
N ALA A 19 0.61 7.61 2.21
CA ALA A 19 -0.04 7.13 0.99
C ALA A 19 0.65 7.65 -0.27
N SER A 20 1.00 8.95 -0.30
CA SER A 20 1.65 9.58 -1.46
C SER A 20 3.04 9.02 -1.81
N ARG A 21 3.60 8.15 -0.97
CA ARG A 21 4.92 7.53 -1.15
C ARG A 21 4.85 6.04 -1.48
N VAL A 22 3.64 5.48 -1.57
CA VAL A 22 3.43 4.09 -1.99
C VAL A 22 3.62 4.00 -3.50
N VAL A 23 4.56 3.17 -3.94
CA VAL A 23 4.83 2.88 -5.36
C VAL A 23 3.99 1.70 -5.84
N ALA A 24 3.85 0.66 -5.01
CA ALA A 24 3.09 -0.53 -5.36
C ALA A 24 2.53 -1.26 -4.13
N ILE A 25 1.42 -1.98 -4.33
CA ILE A 25 0.81 -2.90 -3.37
C ILE A 25 0.65 -4.24 -4.10
N VAL A 26 1.34 -5.29 -3.64
CA VAL A 26 1.48 -6.55 -4.38
C VAL A 26 1.30 -7.79 -3.49
N ASN A 27 0.92 -8.91 -4.11
CA ASN A 27 0.72 -10.19 -3.44
C ASN A 27 2.07 -10.87 -3.10
N PRO A 28 2.24 -11.47 -1.90
CA PRO A 28 3.54 -12.02 -1.46
C PRO A 28 3.88 -13.42 -1.99
N ASN A 29 2.99 -14.10 -2.72
CA ASN A 29 3.05 -15.56 -2.89
C ASN A 29 4.07 -16.05 -3.95
N SER A 30 4.54 -15.18 -4.84
CA SER A 30 5.43 -15.57 -5.94
C SER A 30 6.91 -15.67 -5.53
N SER A 31 7.70 -16.47 -6.23
CA SER A 31 9.15 -16.58 -6.00
C SER A 31 9.89 -15.22 -6.11
N PRO A 32 9.59 -14.34 -7.09
CA PRO A 32 10.13 -12.98 -7.12
C PRO A 32 9.86 -12.17 -5.86
N MET A 33 8.66 -12.30 -5.26
CA MET A 33 8.30 -11.55 -4.05
C MET A 33 9.00 -12.08 -2.80
N LYS A 34 9.29 -13.38 -2.75
CA LYS A 34 10.16 -13.95 -1.72
C LYS A 34 11.58 -13.39 -1.80
N ARG A 35 12.13 -13.27 -3.02
CA ARG A 35 13.45 -12.65 -3.24
C ARG A 35 13.47 -11.18 -2.86
N LEU A 36 12.47 -10.41 -3.29
CA LEU A 36 12.32 -8.99 -2.93
C LEU A 36 12.36 -8.77 -1.41
N ARG A 37 11.63 -9.60 -0.65
CA ARG A 37 11.63 -9.52 0.82
C ARG A 37 13.00 -9.81 1.41
N GLU A 38 13.71 -10.80 0.87
CA GLU A 38 15.02 -11.19 1.36
C GLU A 38 16.07 -10.12 1.05
N GLU A 39 16.08 -9.58 -0.17
CA GLU A 39 16.93 -8.44 -0.55
C GLU A 39 16.67 -7.22 0.33
N ALA A 40 15.39 -6.89 0.57
CA ALA A 40 15.05 -5.79 1.47
C ALA A 40 15.52 -6.04 2.90
N ARG A 41 15.48 -7.30 3.39
CA ARG A 41 16.00 -7.65 4.72
C ARG A 41 17.51 -7.46 4.79
N GLN A 42 18.23 -8.00 3.80
CA GLN A 42 19.69 -7.91 3.71
C GLN A 42 20.17 -6.45 3.66
N ASN A 43 19.40 -5.59 2.99
CA ASN A 43 19.69 -4.17 2.86
C ASN A 43 19.17 -3.31 4.03
N GLY A 44 18.57 -3.90 5.07
CA GLY A 44 18.00 -3.15 6.20
C GLY A 44 16.79 -2.28 5.83
N LYS A 45 16.08 -2.62 4.75
CA LYS A 45 14.92 -1.91 4.19
C LYS A 45 13.58 -2.62 4.40
N LEU A 46 13.60 -3.80 5.02
CA LEU A 46 12.39 -4.53 5.33
C LEU A 46 11.76 -4.03 6.64
N ILE A 47 10.48 -3.70 6.59
CA ILE A 47 9.67 -3.37 7.77
C ILE A 47 8.57 -4.43 7.89
N ASP A 48 8.51 -5.09 9.04
CA ASP A 48 7.47 -6.09 9.34
C ASP A 48 6.33 -5.46 10.16
N ALA A 49 5.18 -5.23 9.53
CA ALA A 49 3.96 -4.73 10.18
C ALA A 49 2.89 -5.84 10.34
N THR A 50 3.28 -7.12 10.31
CA THR A 50 2.35 -8.26 10.33
C THR A 50 1.86 -8.62 11.73
N GLN A 51 2.53 -8.16 12.79
CA GLN A 51 2.25 -8.55 14.19
C GLN A 51 2.29 -10.08 14.39
N GLY A 52 3.27 -10.75 13.79
CA GLY A 52 3.47 -12.21 13.89
C GLY A 52 2.50 -13.04 13.06
N ARG A 53 1.67 -12.41 12.21
CA ARG A 53 0.72 -13.10 11.34
C ARG A 53 1.30 -13.37 9.96
N LYS A 54 0.64 -14.25 9.21
CA LYS A 54 0.99 -14.52 7.81
C LYS A 54 1.00 -13.22 7.00
N THR A 55 2.09 -12.96 6.27
CA THR A 55 2.15 -11.91 5.26
C THR A 55 1.11 -12.16 4.17
N ARG A 56 0.22 -11.19 3.94
CA ARG A 56 -0.85 -11.25 2.94
C ARG A 56 -0.73 -10.16 1.88
N SER A 57 0.13 -9.17 2.10
CA SER A 57 0.50 -8.15 1.12
C SER A 57 1.92 -7.64 1.38
N ILE A 58 2.50 -7.05 0.33
CA ILE A 58 3.75 -6.32 0.34
C ILE A 58 3.46 -4.92 -0.20
N ILE A 59 3.90 -3.89 0.52
CA ILE A 59 3.83 -2.49 0.09
C ILE A 59 5.25 -2.03 -0.22
N ILE A 60 5.45 -1.43 -1.39
CA ILE A 60 6.74 -0.89 -1.84
C ILE A 60 6.67 0.63 -1.74
N MET A 61 7.63 1.21 -1.05
CA MET A 61 7.76 2.66 -0.89
C MET A 61 8.78 3.24 -1.88
N ASP A 62 8.65 4.52 -2.21
CA ASP A 62 9.60 5.29 -3.04
C ASP A 62 11.06 5.30 -2.51
N SER A 63 11.24 5.04 -1.22
CA SER A 63 12.53 4.95 -0.51
C SER A 63 13.13 3.54 -0.53
N SER A 64 12.60 2.67 -1.40
CA SER A 64 12.94 1.25 -1.52
C SER A 64 12.65 0.41 -0.27
N HIS A 65 11.94 0.97 0.73
CA HIS A 65 11.45 0.17 1.85
C HIS A 65 10.35 -0.77 1.38
N VAL A 66 10.43 -2.00 1.88
CA VAL A 66 9.45 -3.06 1.62
C VAL A 66 8.74 -3.33 2.94
N ILE A 67 7.42 -3.14 2.94
CA ILE A 67 6.60 -3.25 4.15
C ILE A 67 5.72 -4.47 4.03
N LEU A 68 5.82 -5.38 4.99
CA LEU A 68 4.99 -6.58 5.06
C LEU A 68 3.73 -6.28 5.87
N SER A 69 2.57 -6.70 5.36
CA SER A 69 1.30 -6.57 6.08
C SER A 69 0.55 -7.90 6.10
N ALA A 70 -0.22 -8.12 7.17
CA ALA A 70 -1.16 -9.25 7.26
C ALA A 70 -2.56 -8.90 6.71
N ILE A 71 -2.74 -7.71 6.15
CA ILE A 71 -3.96 -7.33 5.45
C ILE A 71 -3.84 -7.74 3.97
N GLN A 72 -4.97 -8.10 3.37
CA GLN A 72 -5.05 -8.50 1.96
C GLN A 72 -4.67 -7.34 1.03
N THR A 73 -3.98 -7.68 -0.06
CA THR A 73 -3.56 -6.74 -1.12
C THR A 73 -4.75 -5.91 -1.61
N GLU A 74 -5.87 -6.56 -1.90
CA GLU A 74 -7.09 -5.94 -2.43
C GLU A 74 -7.70 -4.97 -1.41
N THR A 75 -7.69 -5.32 -0.12
CA THR A 75 -8.19 -4.44 0.93
C THR A 75 -7.36 -3.16 1.05
N ILE A 76 -6.03 -3.27 0.97
CA ILE A 76 -5.14 -2.10 1.03
C ILE A 76 -5.29 -1.25 -0.23
N ALA A 77 -5.37 -1.88 -1.40
CA ALA A 77 -5.59 -1.20 -2.68
C ALA A 77 -6.93 -0.43 -2.71
N ASN A 78 -7.99 -1.02 -2.16
CA ASN A 78 -9.27 -0.33 -2.02
C ASN A 78 -9.14 0.88 -1.10
N ARG A 79 -8.54 0.75 0.10
CA ARG A 79 -8.29 1.89 1.00
C ARG A 79 -7.41 2.98 0.38
N PHE A 80 -6.47 2.57 -0.48
CA PHE A 80 -5.61 3.50 -1.21
C PHE A 80 -6.42 4.32 -2.21
N SER A 81 -7.33 3.68 -2.93
CA SER A 81 -8.13 4.28 -4.01
C SER A 81 -9.35 5.05 -3.51
N SER A 82 -10.03 4.56 -2.47
CA SER A 82 -11.28 5.12 -1.94
C SER A 82 -11.16 6.53 -1.39
N ASP A 83 -9.96 6.96 -1.02
CA ASP A 83 -9.75 8.24 -0.36
C ASP A 83 -8.91 9.22 -1.22
N GLY A 84 -8.83 8.95 -2.53
CA GLY A 84 -8.04 9.70 -3.51
C GLY A 84 -8.84 10.49 -4.55
N THR A 85 -10.17 10.54 -4.47
CA THR A 85 -10.99 11.35 -5.39
C THR A 85 -12.02 12.19 -4.62
N PRO A 86 -12.03 13.53 -4.76
CA PRO A 86 -13.30 14.23 -4.89
C PRO A 86 -14.01 13.62 -6.09
N GLN A 87 -15.23 13.16 -5.90
CA GLN A 87 -16.05 12.58 -6.96
C GLN A 87 -16.54 13.70 -7.90
N GLU A 88 -15.62 14.32 -8.65
CA GLU A 88 -15.95 15.26 -9.72
C GLU A 88 -16.27 14.47 -11.01
N GLY A 89 -17.52 14.55 -11.47
CA GLY A 89 -17.87 14.31 -12.86
C GLY A 89 -18.04 12.85 -13.31
N MET A 90 -18.99 12.11 -12.73
CA MET A 90 -19.81 11.24 -13.59
C MET A 90 -20.87 12.12 -14.24
N GLU A 91 -20.47 12.83 -15.30
CA GLU A 91 -21.42 13.47 -16.20
C GLU A 91 -22.25 12.35 -16.83
N LYS A 92 -23.53 12.28 -16.46
CA LYS A 92 -24.52 11.51 -17.22
C LYS A 92 -24.66 12.17 -18.60
N VAL A 93 -23.76 11.83 -19.52
CA VAL A 93 -23.98 12.08 -20.95
C VAL A 93 -24.42 10.77 -21.58
N LEU A 94 -25.73 10.54 -21.51
CA LEU A 94 -26.58 9.70 -22.36
C LEU A 94 -27.98 10.25 -22.03
N GLY A 95 -28.54 11.23 -22.73
CA GLY A 95 -28.66 11.36 -24.19
C GLY A 95 -30.03 10.81 -24.57
N ASP A 96 -31.00 11.73 -24.68
CA ASP A 96 -32.40 11.65 -25.14
C ASP A 96 -33.36 10.58 -24.58
#